data_AF-A0A0H3CYA5-F1
#
_entry.id   AF-A0A0H3CYA5-F1
#
_cell.length_a   1.000
_cell.length_b   1.000
_cell.length_c   1.000
_cell.angle_alpha   90.00
_cell.angle_beta   90.00
_cell.angle_gamma   90.00
#
_symmetry.space_group_name_H-M   'P 1'
#
loop_
_entity.id
_entity.type
_entity.pdbx_description
1 polymer ?
#
loop_
_entity_poly.entity_id
_entity_poly.type
_entity_poly.pdbx_seq_one_letter_code
_entity_poly.pdbx_strand_id
1 'polypeptide(L)'
;MEEVRSLLRAYVTEDEPPIGLSGAAVLAAARRSRRQHLLAAAVAVAVAVLALALAVVVLPHRGEVANAPCPTASDTRAALVDRLSCVVGRAVRSLLPPDAQITRLTIPGETPPADPFHLIADPAGDAPRDALFHMGVRVTDARGSGSVYILTVPSANSGGPPCEEPEEILCRKEPTPQGLLWLSTLRSGDILTHRVALATPDAVVQFWSNNSGVLERAGVGLPKQRPEPTLTLEQVRELALTPGLAF
;
A
#
# COMPACT_ATOMS: atom_id res chain seq x y z
N MET A 1 23.28 31.12 -16.51
CA MET A 1 24.60 31.35 -17.15
C MET A 1 25.73 31.59 -16.15
N GLU A 2 25.46 31.72 -14.84
CA GLU A 2 26.50 31.84 -13.80
C GLU A 2 26.90 30.52 -13.12
N GLU A 3 26.02 29.51 -13.05
CA GLU A 3 26.37 28.18 -12.50
C GLU A 3 27.38 27.39 -13.35
N VAL A 4 27.38 27.58 -14.67
CA VAL A 4 28.36 26.91 -15.56
C VAL A 4 29.77 27.47 -15.32
N ARG A 5 29.88 28.75 -14.94
CA ARG A 5 31.16 29.38 -14.59
C ARG A 5 31.68 28.94 -13.22
N SER A 6 30.81 28.58 -12.27
CA SER A 6 31.25 28.03 -10.98
C SER A 6 31.67 26.56 -11.11
N LEU A 7 30.95 25.77 -11.93
CA LEU A 7 31.30 24.37 -12.22
C LEU A 7 32.62 24.21 -13.00
N LEU A 8 32.98 25.19 -13.83
CA LEU A 8 34.28 25.19 -14.53
C LEU A 8 35.47 25.67 -13.67
N ARG A 9 35.22 26.35 -12.54
CA ARG A 9 36.30 26.77 -11.62
C ARG A 9 36.70 25.69 -10.62
N ALA A 10 35.83 24.71 -10.38
CA ALA A 10 36.12 23.60 -9.48
C ALA A 10 36.97 22.47 -10.11
N TYR A 11 37.31 22.59 -11.41
CA TYR A 11 37.95 21.50 -12.17
C TYR A 11 39.32 21.86 -12.77
N VAL A 12 39.97 22.93 -12.29
CA VAL A 12 41.32 23.29 -12.72
C VAL A 12 42.19 23.59 -11.52
N THR A 13 42.73 22.53 -10.92
CA THR A 13 44.01 22.55 -10.24
C THR A 13 44.74 21.26 -10.61
N GLU A 14 45.80 21.43 -11.42
CA GLU A 14 47.05 20.63 -11.53
C GLU A 14 46.87 19.13 -11.88
N ASP A 15 47.33 18.54 -12.99
CA ASP A 15 48.30 18.88 -14.04
C ASP A 15 47.94 18.11 -15.34
N GLU A 16 48.26 18.72 -16.49
CA GLU A 16 48.35 18.19 -17.88
C GLU A 16 47.06 17.76 -18.64
N PRO A 17 46.81 18.28 -19.87
CA PRO A 17 45.64 17.90 -20.68
C PRO A 17 45.91 16.61 -21.49
N PRO A 18 44.98 15.64 -21.57
CA PRO A 18 45.09 14.58 -22.55
C PRO A 18 44.95 15.16 -23.96
N ILE A 19 45.92 14.76 -24.80
CA ILE A 19 46.08 15.09 -26.21
C ILE A 19 44.76 14.88 -26.98
N GLY A 20 44.38 15.87 -27.80
CA GLY A 20 43.51 15.60 -28.96
C GLY A 20 42.18 16.35 -29.10
N LEU A 21 41.96 17.49 -28.44
CA LEU A 21 40.75 18.30 -28.65
C LEU A 21 41.07 19.63 -29.33
N SER A 22 41.01 19.65 -30.66
CA SER A 22 41.09 20.91 -31.42
C SER A 22 39.82 21.74 -31.20
N GLY A 23 39.95 23.07 -31.13
CA GLY A 23 38.81 23.99 -30.94
C GLY A 23 37.70 23.86 -32.00
N ALA A 24 38.03 23.29 -33.16
CA ALA A 24 37.06 22.91 -34.20
C ALA A 24 36.13 21.76 -33.76
N ALA A 25 36.63 20.79 -32.98
CA ALA A 25 35.84 19.67 -32.45
C ALA A 25 34.81 20.16 -31.41
N VAL A 26 35.18 21.14 -30.58
CA VAL A 26 34.29 21.73 -29.57
C VAL A 26 33.18 22.54 -30.24
N LEU A 27 33.48 23.31 -31.29
CA LEU A 27 32.48 24.07 -32.04
C LEU A 27 31.56 23.18 -32.89
N ALA A 28 32.07 22.07 -33.42
CA ALA A 28 31.26 21.07 -34.11
C ALA A 28 30.32 20.33 -33.15
N ALA A 29 30.79 20.00 -31.94
CA ALA A 29 29.96 19.39 -30.88
C ALA A 29 28.85 20.35 -30.41
N ALA A 30 29.15 21.63 -30.25
CA ALA A 30 28.17 22.65 -29.86
C ALA A 30 27.06 22.84 -30.92
N ARG A 31 27.40 22.80 -32.23
CA ARG A 31 26.40 22.86 -33.31
C ARG A 31 25.54 21.60 -33.39
N ARG A 32 26.11 20.42 -33.07
CA ARG A 32 25.38 19.13 -33.05
C ARG A 32 24.39 19.06 -31.87
N SER A 33 24.79 19.54 -30.70
CA SER A 33 23.91 19.68 -29.52
C SER A 33 22.70 20.59 -29.81
N ARG A 34 22.91 21.75 -30.45
CA ARG A 34 21.80 22.67 -30.77
C ARG A 34 20.77 22.07 -31.74
N ARG A 35 21.19 21.25 -32.71
CA ARG A 35 20.29 20.53 -33.62
C ARG A 35 19.58 19.36 -32.93
N GLN A 36 20.25 18.67 -32.01
CA GLN A 36 19.61 17.60 -31.23
C GLN A 36 18.57 18.13 -30.24
N HIS A 37 18.76 19.32 -29.66
CA HIS A 37 17.75 19.94 -28.79
C HIS A 37 16.48 20.38 -29.54
N LEU A 38 16.61 20.80 -30.80
CA LEU A 38 15.43 21.12 -31.64
C LEU A 38 14.64 19.87 -32.06
N LEU A 39 15.32 18.75 -32.30
CA LEU A 39 14.66 17.46 -32.58
C LEU A 39 14.07 16.83 -31.31
N ALA A 40 14.73 16.96 -30.15
CA ALA A 40 14.21 16.50 -28.87
C ALA A 40 12.94 17.25 -28.43
N ALA A 41 12.83 18.55 -28.76
CA ALA A 41 11.62 19.32 -28.50
C ALA A 41 10.42 18.84 -29.32
N ALA A 42 10.64 18.43 -30.58
CA ALA A 42 9.57 17.89 -31.43
C ALA A 42 9.10 16.48 -30.99
N VAL A 43 10.03 15.62 -30.56
CA VAL A 43 9.70 14.29 -30.03
C VAL A 43 9.00 14.37 -28.67
N ALA A 44 9.39 15.31 -27.80
CA ALA A 44 8.76 15.50 -26.50
C ALA A 44 7.28 15.94 -26.63
N VAL A 45 6.95 16.78 -27.61
CA VAL A 45 5.55 17.20 -27.87
C VAL A 45 4.74 16.06 -28.47
N ALA A 46 5.30 15.26 -29.38
CA ALA A 46 4.60 14.10 -29.94
C ALA A 46 4.32 13.00 -28.89
N VAL A 47 5.25 12.74 -27.98
CA VAL A 47 5.05 11.79 -26.86
C VAL A 47 4.04 12.32 -25.85
N ALA A 48 4.04 13.63 -25.55
CA ALA A 48 3.04 14.22 -24.66
C ALA A 48 1.62 14.13 -25.25
N VAL A 49 1.46 14.35 -26.56
CA VAL A 49 0.14 14.23 -27.23
C VAL A 49 -0.28 12.76 -27.36
N LEU A 50 0.64 11.82 -27.60
CA LEU A 50 0.32 10.39 -27.62
C LEU A 50 0.00 9.86 -26.20
N ALA A 51 0.68 10.35 -25.16
CA ALA A 51 0.38 10.03 -23.76
C ALA A 51 -0.96 10.61 -23.30
N LEU A 52 -1.34 11.80 -23.79
CA LEU A 52 -2.68 12.38 -23.55
C LEU A 52 -3.77 11.68 -24.36
N ALA A 53 -3.47 11.18 -25.57
CA ALA A 53 -4.42 10.43 -26.39
C ALA A 53 -4.59 8.96 -25.91
N LEU A 54 -3.55 8.34 -25.34
CA LEU A 54 -3.59 7.01 -24.74
C LEU A 54 -4.01 7.01 -23.25
N ALA A 55 -4.03 8.17 -22.58
CA ALA A 55 -4.66 8.30 -21.25
C ALA A 55 -6.19 8.20 -21.30
N VAL A 56 -6.78 8.05 -22.49
CA VAL A 56 -8.19 7.64 -22.69
C VAL A 56 -8.33 6.10 -22.65
N VAL A 57 -7.31 5.37 -22.18
CA VAL A 57 -7.47 3.97 -21.77
C VAL A 57 -8.20 3.96 -20.43
N VAL A 58 -9.53 3.92 -20.55
CA VAL A 58 -10.48 3.24 -19.66
C VAL A 58 -10.10 3.37 -18.18
N LEU A 59 -10.34 4.55 -17.61
CA LEU A 59 -10.79 4.60 -16.22
C LEU A 59 -11.95 3.62 -16.12
N PRO A 60 -11.84 2.49 -15.37
CA PRO A 60 -13.00 1.70 -15.10
C PRO A 60 -13.98 2.65 -14.43
N HIS A 61 -15.07 2.93 -15.15
CA HIS A 61 -16.18 3.66 -14.58
C HIS A 61 -16.48 2.98 -13.24
N ARG A 62 -16.47 3.74 -12.14
CA ARG A 62 -17.17 3.36 -10.91
C ARG A 62 -18.67 3.34 -11.26
N GLY A 63 -19.09 2.33 -12.01
CA GLY A 63 -20.48 1.96 -12.22
C GLY A 63 -20.84 0.93 -11.16
N GLU A 64 -21.72 1.31 -10.23
CA GLU A 64 -22.60 0.42 -9.46
C GLU A 64 -22.03 -0.61 -8.46
N VAL A 65 -20.72 -0.83 -8.33
CA VAL A 65 -20.22 -1.84 -7.37
C VAL A 65 -20.35 -1.40 -5.89
N ALA A 66 -20.53 -0.11 -5.62
CA ALA A 66 -20.65 0.40 -4.24
C ALA A 66 -21.99 0.03 -3.57
N ASN A 67 -23.04 -0.31 -4.32
CA ASN A 67 -24.40 -0.46 -3.77
C ASN A 67 -24.96 -1.90 -3.80
N ALA A 68 -24.39 -2.84 -4.56
CA ALA A 68 -24.88 -4.23 -4.60
C ALA A 68 -24.66 -4.92 -3.24
N PRO A 69 -25.62 -5.55 -2.55
CA PRO A 69 -25.35 -6.16 -1.24
C PRO A 69 -24.20 -7.18 -1.32
N CYS A 70 -23.37 -7.26 -0.28
CA CYS A 70 -22.33 -8.30 -0.23
C CYS A 70 -22.99 -9.68 -0.18
N PRO A 71 -22.35 -10.71 -0.79
CA PRO A 71 -22.82 -12.08 -0.66
C PRO A 71 -23.00 -12.47 0.80
N THR A 72 -24.01 -13.28 1.11
CA THR A 72 -24.28 -13.76 2.48
C THR A 72 -23.91 -15.22 2.70
N ALA A 73 -23.56 -15.93 1.63
CA ALA A 73 -23.18 -17.34 1.68
C ALA A 73 -21.92 -17.57 2.54
N SER A 74 -21.92 -18.64 3.32
CA SER A 74 -20.86 -18.99 4.29
C SER A 74 -20.69 -20.50 4.47
N ASP A 75 -21.30 -21.28 3.57
CA ASP A 75 -21.33 -22.73 3.56
C ASP A 75 -20.03 -23.36 3.04
N THR A 76 -19.28 -22.64 2.21
CA THR A 76 -17.99 -23.07 1.68
C THR A 76 -16.90 -22.06 1.95
N ARG A 77 -15.63 -22.50 1.89
CA ARG A 77 -14.47 -21.61 2.07
C ARG A 77 -14.43 -20.52 1.00
N ALA A 78 -14.75 -20.86 -0.24
CA ALA A 78 -14.85 -19.90 -1.34
C ALA A 78 -15.95 -18.86 -1.09
N ALA A 79 -17.14 -19.29 -0.64
CA ALA A 79 -18.22 -18.37 -0.28
C ALA A 79 -17.84 -17.42 0.86
N LEU A 80 -17.11 -17.91 1.87
CA LEU A 80 -16.56 -17.08 2.94
C LEU A 80 -15.55 -16.06 2.40
N VAL A 81 -14.63 -16.47 1.51
CA VAL A 81 -13.69 -15.55 0.85
C VAL A 81 -14.45 -14.44 0.13
N ASP A 82 -15.43 -14.76 -0.71
CA ASP A 82 -16.17 -13.76 -1.49
C ASP A 82 -16.95 -12.78 -0.60
N ARG A 83 -17.64 -13.31 0.41
CA ARG A 83 -18.38 -12.51 1.39
C ARG A 83 -17.45 -11.56 2.16
N LEU A 84 -16.40 -12.11 2.78
CA LEU A 84 -15.48 -11.32 3.61
C LEU A 84 -14.68 -10.32 2.77
N SER A 85 -14.26 -10.68 1.56
CA SER A 85 -13.58 -9.76 0.63
C SER A 85 -14.45 -8.56 0.29
N CYS A 86 -15.75 -8.78 0.05
CA CYS A 86 -16.70 -7.70 -0.17
C CYS A 86 -16.88 -6.80 1.06
N VAL A 87 -17.10 -7.39 2.24
CA VAL A 87 -17.31 -6.65 3.49
C VAL A 87 -16.07 -5.80 3.82
N VAL A 88 -14.89 -6.41 3.84
CA VAL A 88 -13.61 -5.73 4.10
C VAL A 88 -13.35 -4.66 3.05
N GLY A 89 -13.49 -5.01 1.77
CA GLY A 89 -13.23 -4.09 0.67
C GLY A 89 -14.15 -2.88 0.67
N ARG A 90 -15.37 -2.98 1.19
CA ARG A 90 -16.26 -1.83 1.38
C ARG A 90 -15.87 -0.98 2.56
N ALA A 91 -15.70 -1.61 3.72
CA ALA A 91 -15.37 -0.92 4.97
C ALA A 91 -14.05 -0.14 4.85
N VAL A 92 -13.03 -0.71 4.20
CA VAL A 92 -11.76 0.01 3.98
C VAL A 92 -11.97 1.16 2.98
N ARG A 93 -12.65 0.93 1.85
CA ARG A 93 -12.85 1.99 0.84
C ARG A 93 -13.67 3.18 1.38
N SER A 94 -14.60 2.96 2.32
CA SER A 94 -15.38 4.06 2.91
C SER A 94 -14.56 4.97 3.85
N LEU A 95 -13.42 4.50 4.35
CA LEU A 95 -12.54 5.25 5.26
C LEU A 95 -11.39 5.95 4.54
N LEU A 96 -11.19 5.67 3.26
CA LEU A 96 -10.10 6.20 2.45
C LEU A 96 -10.53 7.42 1.63
N PRO A 97 -9.58 8.32 1.30
CA PRO A 97 -9.81 9.37 0.32
C PRO A 97 -10.35 8.79 -1.01
N PRO A 98 -11.28 9.47 -1.68
CA PRO A 98 -11.92 8.95 -2.88
C PRO A 98 -10.96 8.75 -4.06
N ASP A 99 -9.85 9.49 -4.06
CA ASP A 99 -8.74 9.48 -5.01
C ASP A 99 -7.59 8.53 -4.64
N ALA A 100 -7.67 7.85 -3.48
CA ALA A 100 -6.66 6.89 -3.06
C ALA A 100 -6.58 5.71 -4.03
N GLN A 101 -5.37 5.41 -4.49
CA GLN A 101 -5.08 4.23 -5.28
C GLN A 101 -4.85 3.04 -4.34
N ILE A 102 -5.50 1.93 -4.62
CA ILE A 102 -5.42 0.72 -3.80
C ILE A 102 -4.88 -0.41 -4.67
N THR A 103 -3.75 -0.98 -4.26
CA THR A 103 -3.10 -2.08 -4.98
C THR A 103 -2.82 -3.23 -4.02
N ARG A 104 -2.99 -4.47 -4.45
CA ARG A 104 -2.64 -5.65 -3.66
C ARG A 104 -1.15 -5.62 -3.29
N LEU A 105 -0.83 -5.91 -2.02
CA LEU A 105 0.52 -6.27 -1.63
C LEU A 105 0.74 -7.76 -1.91
N THR A 106 1.68 -8.06 -2.79
CA THR A 106 2.02 -9.42 -3.20
C THR A 106 3.48 -9.75 -2.90
N ILE A 107 3.75 -11.05 -2.81
CA ILE A 107 5.13 -11.55 -2.84
C ILE A 107 5.64 -11.64 -4.29
N PRO A 108 6.96 -11.66 -4.54
CA PRO A 108 7.50 -11.73 -5.89
C PRO A 108 7.04 -13.02 -6.60
N GLY A 109 6.54 -12.89 -7.82
CA GLY A 109 6.05 -14.01 -8.62
C GLY A 109 4.54 -14.31 -8.47
N GLU A 110 3.86 -13.66 -7.52
CA GLU A 110 2.41 -13.78 -7.37
C GLU A 110 1.68 -12.83 -8.33
N THR A 111 0.65 -13.35 -9.00
CA THR A 111 -0.26 -12.54 -9.82
C THR A 111 -1.34 -11.95 -8.91
N PRO A 112 -1.47 -10.62 -8.81
CA PRO A 112 -2.47 -10.02 -7.94
C PRO A 112 -3.89 -10.34 -8.44
N PRO A 113 -4.85 -10.56 -7.53
CA PRO A 113 -6.25 -10.70 -7.89
C PRO A 113 -6.79 -9.40 -8.49
N ALA A 114 -7.87 -9.51 -9.29
CA ALA A 114 -8.52 -8.36 -9.91
C ALA A 114 -9.09 -7.38 -8.86
N ASP A 115 -9.67 -7.90 -7.77
CA ASP A 115 -9.99 -7.10 -6.58
C ASP A 115 -8.83 -7.16 -5.59
N PRO A 116 -8.15 -6.04 -5.26
CA PRO A 116 -7.11 -6.00 -4.25
C PRO A 116 -7.53 -6.56 -2.89
N PHE A 117 -8.84 -6.54 -2.61
CA PHE A 117 -9.41 -7.02 -1.36
C PHE A 117 -9.78 -8.51 -1.33
N HIS A 118 -9.54 -9.25 -2.41
CA HIS A 118 -9.76 -10.70 -2.41
C HIS A 118 -8.87 -11.37 -1.34
N LEU A 119 -9.51 -11.93 -0.31
CA LEU A 119 -8.84 -12.59 0.80
C LEU A 119 -8.19 -13.90 0.35
N ILE A 120 -7.03 -14.21 0.93
CA ILE A 120 -6.46 -15.56 0.86
C ILE A 120 -7.03 -16.35 2.03
N ALA A 121 -7.38 -17.61 1.80
CA ALA A 121 -7.85 -18.54 2.83
C ALA A 121 -6.89 -19.70 2.97
N ASP A 122 -6.01 -19.62 3.98
CA ASP A 122 -5.07 -20.68 4.32
C ASP A 122 -5.77 -21.75 5.16
N PRO A 123 -5.73 -23.04 4.76
CA PRO A 123 -6.41 -24.09 5.51
C PRO A 123 -5.70 -24.36 6.84
N ALA A 124 -6.43 -24.22 7.96
CA ALA A 124 -5.99 -24.68 9.29
C ALA A 124 -6.81 -25.87 9.82
N GLY A 125 -7.86 -26.27 9.09
CA GLY A 125 -8.70 -27.43 9.36
C GLY A 125 -9.60 -27.76 8.17
N ASP A 126 -10.43 -28.78 8.33
CA ASP A 126 -11.27 -29.30 7.24
C ASP A 126 -12.52 -28.44 7.01
N ALA A 127 -13.05 -27.79 8.05
CA ALA A 127 -14.22 -26.94 7.90
C ALA A 127 -13.88 -25.63 7.18
N PRO A 128 -14.85 -25.02 6.46
CA PRO A 128 -14.68 -23.69 5.87
C PRO A 128 -14.19 -22.63 6.85
N ARG A 129 -14.71 -22.68 8.09
CA ARG A 129 -14.46 -21.71 9.16
C ARG A 129 -13.15 -21.96 9.90
N ASP A 130 -12.49 -23.09 9.69
CA ASP A 130 -11.18 -23.36 10.30
C ASP A 130 -10.04 -22.66 9.55
N ALA A 131 -10.34 -21.99 8.44
CA ALA A 131 -9.34 -21.30 7.65
C ALA A 131 -8.87 -19.99 8.29
N LEU A 132 -7.62 -19.65 7.99
CA LEU A 132 -7.00 -18.36 8.24
C LEU A 132 -7.27 -17.45 7.05
N PHE A 133 -7.91 -16.32 7.26
CA PHE A 133 -8.21 -15.36 6.20
C PHE A 133 -7.29 -14.15 6.31
N HIS A 134 -6.58 -13.80 5.25
CA HIS A 134 -5.67 -12.67 5.31
C HIS A 134 -5.50 -11.95 3.97
N MET A 135 -5.13 -10.67 4.07
CA MET A 135 -4.72 -9.86 2.93
C MET A 135 -3.94 -8.62 3.39
N GLY A 136 -3.26 -8.00 2.43
CA GLY A 136 -2.65 -6.69 2.58
C GLY A 136 -2.83 -5.87 1.31
N VAL A 137 -3.12 -4.59 1.47
CA VAL A 137 -3.16 -3.61 0.37
C VAL A 137 -2.25 -2.45 0.66
N ARG A 138 -1.61 -1.95 -0.39
CA ARG A 138 -0.97 -0.64 -0.42
C ARG A 138 -2.02 0.38 -0.78
N VAL A 139 -2.02 1.48 -0.03
CA VAL A 139 -2.83 2.65 -0.30
C VAL A 139 -1.89 3.81 -0.61
N THR A 140 -2.08 4.43 -1.77
CA THR A 140 -1.29 5.58 -2.22
C THR A 140 -2.22 6.76 -2.46
N ASP A 141 -1.97 7.86 -1.76
CA ASP A 141 -2.70 9.11 -1.86
C ASP A 141 -1.71 10.30 -1.95
N ALA A 142 -2.21 11.53 -1.91
CA ALA A 142 -1.38 12.74 -1.95
C ALA A 142 -0.38 12.87 -0.77
N ARG A 143 -0.57 12.12 0.33
CA ARG A 143 0.32 12.10 1.50
C ARG A 143 1.41 11.04 1.42
N GLY A 144 1.39 10.20 0.39
CA GLY A 144 2.35 9.12 0.18
C GLY A 144 1.72 7.74 0.23
N SER A 145 2.54 6.72 0.47
CA SER A 145 2.09 5.32 0.48
C SER A 145 2.10 4.73 1.89
N GLY A 146 1.02 4.04 2.24
CA GLY A 146 0.94 3.21 3.44
C GLY A 146 0.28 1.89 3.12
N SER A 147 -0.04 1.12 4.15
CA SER A 147 -0.75 -0.14 3.98
C SER A 147 -1.91 -0.30 4.95
N VAL A 148 -2.79 -1.22 4.59
CA VAL A 148 -3.86 -1.76 5.43
C VAL A 148 -3.84 -3.28 5.26
N TYR A 149 -3.94 -3.99 6.37
CA TYR A 149 -3.96 -5.44 6.43
C TYR A 149 -5.13 -5.92 7.28
N ILE A 150 -5.55 -7.14 7.01
CA ILE A 150 -6.47 -7.91 7.86
C ILE A 150 -5.92 -9.32 8.04
N LEU A 151 -6.13 -9.85 9.24
CA LEU A 151 -6.00 -11.25 9.57
C LEU A 151 -7.25 -11.68 10.33
N THR A 152 -7.83 -12.81 9.97
CA THR A 152 -8.88 -13.44 10.77
C THR A 152 -8.53 -14.90 11.02
N VAL A 153 -8.61 -15.29 12.29
CA VAL A 153 -8.28 -16.63 12.78
C VAL A 153 -9.46 -17.21 13.57
N PRO A 154 -9.67 -18.53 13.57
CA PRO A 154 -10.68 -19.18 14.41
C PRO A 154 -10.38 -19.01 15.91
N SER A 155 -11.41 -18.78 16.74
CA SER A 155 -11.25 -18.45 18.17
C SER A 155 -10.63 -19.56 19.02
N ALA A 156 -10.78 -20.82 18.61
CA ALA A 156 -10.36 -22.01 19.37
C ALA A 156 -8.87 -22.01 19.78
N ASN A 157 -8.04 -21.14 19.18
CA ASN A 157 -6.60 -21.07 19.40
C ASN A 157 -6.05 -19.65 19.66
N SER A 158 -6.88 -18.63 19.90
CA SER A 158 -6.41 -17.25 19.84
C SER A 158 -6.97 -16.35 20.94
N GLY A 159 -6.09 -15.85 21.81
CA GLY A 159 -6.32 -14.61 22.55
C GLY A 159 -5.93 -13.39 21.70
N GLY A 160 -6.45 -12.20 22.03
CA GLY A 160 -5.94 -10.96 21.45
C GLY A 160 -4.44 -10.77 21.77
N PRO A 161 -3.69 -10.03 20.93
CA PRO A 161 -2.28 -9.77 21.21
C PRO A 161 -2.11 -9.12 22.60
N PRO A 162 -1.10 -9.53 23.39
CA PRO A 162 -0.88 -8.96 24.71
C PRO A 162 -0.53 -7.47 24.59
N CYS A 163 -1.03 -6.66 25.53
CA CYS A 163 -0.67 -5.24 25.68
C CYS A 163 0.69 -5.09 26.40
N GLU A 164 1.72 -5.78 25.91
CA GLU A 164 3.06 -5.78 26.52
C GLU A 164 4.16 -5.96 25.46
N GLU A 165 3.88 -5.56 24.22
CA GLU A 165 4.87 -5.66 23.15
C GLU A 165 5.94 -4.56 23.32
N PRO A 166 7.25 -4.85 23.15
CA PRO A 166 8.30 -3.85 23.32
C PRO A 166 8.17 -2.61 22.44
N GLU A 167 7.50 -2.76 21.30
CA GLU A 167 7.27 -1.69 20.31
C GLU A 167 6.01 -0.87 20.61
N GLU A 168 5.27 -1.19 21.67
CA GLU A 168 3.98 -0.60 21.97
C GLU A 168 4.12 0.77 22.64
N ILE A 169 3.57 1.79 21.98
CA ILE A 169 3.47 3.15 22.52
C ILE A 169 2.17 3.31 23.32
N LEU A 170 1.12 2.65 22.86
CA LEU A 170 -0.22 2.72 23.43
C LEU A 170 -0.87 1.35 23.29
N CYS A 171 -1.46 0.85 24.37
CA CYS A 171 -2.45 -0.23 24.32
C CYS A 171 -3.69 0.15 25.12
N ARG A 172 -4.86 -0.21 24.61
CA ARG A 172 -6.12 -0.11 25.33
C ARG A 172 -6.98 -1.32 25.04
N LYS A 173 -7.62 -1.86 26.09
CA LYS A 173 -8.67 -2.87 25.96
C LYS A 173 -10.03 -2.22 26.14
N GLU A 174 -11.00 -2.63 25.35
CA GLU A 174 -12.36 -2.10 25.36
C GLU A 174 -13.36 -3.26 25.24
N PRO A 175 -14.29 -3.45 26.20
CA PRO A 175 -15.39 -4.38 26.02
C PRO A 175 -16.40 -3.81 25.02
N THR A 176 -16.90 -4.66 24.13
CA THR A 176 -17.90 -4.30 23.12
C THR A 176 -19.02 -5.35 23.11
N PRO A 177 -20.19 -5.07 22.51
CA PRO A 177 -21.23 -6.08 22.36
C PRO A 177 -20.81 -7.32 21.57
N GLN A 178 -19.78 -7.21 20.73
CA GLN A 178 -19.28 -8.29 19.86
C GLN A 178 -18.19 -9.13 20.53
N GLY A 179 -17.56 -8.61 21.59
CA GLY A 179 -16.43 -9.24 22.25
C GLY A 179 -15.44 -8.24 22.85
N LEU A 180 -14.24 -8.71 23.17
CA LEU A 180 -13.18 -7.87 23.74
C LEU A 180 -12.32 -7.32 22.60
N LEU A 181 -12.06 -6.02 22.62
CA LEU A 181 -11.29 -5.32 21.61
C LEU A 181 -9.98 -4.79 22.22
N TRP A 182 -8.88 -4.95 21.50
CA TRP A 182 -7.56 -4.42 21.81
C TRP A 182 -7.18 -3.41 20.74
N LEU A 183 -6.79 -2.21 21.15
CA LEU A 183 -6.30 -1.14 20.28
C LEU A 183 -4.87 -0.84 20.66
N SER A 184 -3.97 -0.89 19.69
CA SER A 184 -2.58 -0.53 19.95
C SER A 184 -1.98 0.37 18.88
N THR A 185 -0.98 1.13 19.31
CA THR A 185 -0.06 1.84 18.41
C THR A 185 1.33 1.33 18.67
N LEU A 186 1.96 0.79 17.63
CA LEU A 186 3.31 0.24 17.66
C LEU A 186 4.27 1.19 16.92
N ARG A 187 5.53 1.22 17.34
CA ARG A 187 6.63 1.85 16.63
C ARG A 187 7.82 0.92 16.53
N SER A 188 8.14 0.55 15.29
CA SER A 188 9.36 -0.19 14.95
C SER A 188 10.21 0.69 14.02
N GLY A 189 11.30 1.25 14.55
CA GLY A 189 12.08 2.29 13.86
C GLY A 189 11.22 3.50 13.50
N ASP A 190 11.18 3.84 12.21
CA ASP A 190 10.35 4.94 11.67
C ASP A 190 8.91 4.52 11.30
N ILE A 191 8.60 3.23 11.43
CA ILE A 191 7.28 2.70 11.10
C ILE A 191 6.36 2.88 12.30
N LEU A 192 5.23 3.55 12.04
CA LEU A 192 4.11 3.62 12.97
C LEU A 192 3.03 2.66 12.46
N THR A 193 2.49 1.86 13.35
CA THR A 193 1.40 0.92 13.05
C THR A 193 0.25 1.13 14.03
N HIS A 194 -0.94 1.40 13.53
CA HIS A 194 -2.17 1.34 14.30
C HIS A 194 -2.79 -0.03 14.10
N ARG A 195 -3.08 -0.73 15.20
CA ARG A 195 -3.59 -2.10 15.18
C ARG A 195 -4.84 -2.19 16.05
N VAL A 196 -5.74 -3.06 15.62
CA VAL A 196 -6.86 -3.53 16.41
C VAL A 196 -6.92 -5.06 16.36
N ALA A 197 -7.37 -5.66 17.44
CA ALA A 197 -7.83 -7.04 17.46
C ALA A 197 -9.19 -7.09 18.18
N LEU A 198 -10.15 -7.79 17.61
CA LEU A 198 -11.44 -8.09 18.24
C LEU A 198 -11.55 -9.60 18.41
N ALA A 199 -11.58 -10.06 19.66
CA ALA A 199 -11.90 -11.46 19.97
C ALA A 199 -13.40 -11.61 20.15
N THR A 200 -14.03 -12.35 19.25
CA THR A 200 -15.42 -12.78 19.33
C THR A 200 -15.47 -14.24 19.81
N PRO A 201 -16.66 -14.79 20.10
CA PRO A 201 -16.80 -16.21 20.43
C PRO A 201 -16.27 -17.16 19.34
N ASP A 202 -16.35 -16.75 18.07
CA ASP A 202 -16.10 -17.62 16.92
C ASP A 202 -14.74 -17.35 16.23
N ALA A 203 -14.21 -16.13 16.33
CA ALA A 203 -12.97 -15.73 15.65
C ALA A 203 -12.23 -14.59 16.38
N VAL A 204 -10.95 -14.41 16.04
CA VAL A 204 -10.22 -13.16 16.30
C VAL A 204 -9.99 -12.45 14.97
N VAL A 205 -10.52 -11.23 14.87
CA VAL A 205 -10.38 -10.35 13.70
C VAL A 205 -9.35 -9.28 14.04
N GLN A 206 -8.31 -9.16 13.23
CA GLN A 206 -7.26 -8.16 13.40
C GLN A 206 -7.17 -7.28 12.16
N PHE A 207 -7.08 -5.97 12.36
CA PHE A 207 -6.69 -5.02 11.32
C PHE A 207 -5.46 -4.27 11.78
N TRP A 208 -4.60 -3.92 10.83
CA TRP A 208 -3.57 -2.93 11.09
C TRP A 208 -3.30 -2.08 9.88
N SER A 209 -2.94 -0.82 10.15
CA SER A 209 -2.51 0.13 9.15
C SER A 209 -1.16 0.71 9.56
N ASN A 210 -0.26 0.86 8.61
CA ASN A 210 1.04 1.47 8.87
C ASN A 210 1.38 2.54 7.81
N ASN A 211 2.48 3.25 8.05
CA ASN A 211 2.98 4.33 7.22
C ASN A 211 4.01 3.88 6.15
N SER A 212 4.02 2.59 5.79
CA SER A 212 4.79 2.01 4.69
C SER A 212 3.88 1.29 3.72
N GLY A 213 3.98 1.57 2.43
CA GLY A 213 3.33 0.80 1.39
C GLY A 213 4.09 -0.49 1.03
N VAL A 214 5.13 -0.89 1.75
CA VAL A 214 5.92 -2.08 1.40
C VAL A 214 5.43 -3.28 2.22
N LEU A 215 5.34 -4.44 1.57
CA LEU A 215 5.05 -5.69 2.25
C LEU A 215 6.21 -6.03 3.20
N GLU A 216 5.88 -6.32 4.44
CA GLU A 216 6.86 -6.74 5.44
C GLU A 216 7.52 -8.07 5.05
N ARG A 217 8.85 -8.14 5.19
CA ARG A 217 9.63 -9.36 4.91
C ARG A 217 10.68 -9.52 5.99
N ALA A 218 10.85 -10.76 6.45
CA ALA A 218 11.86 -11.09 7.43
C ALA A 218 13.26 -10.60 6.98
N GLY A 219 13.94 -9.88 7.86
CA GLY A 219 15.28 -9.35 7.61
C GLY A 219 15.35 -8.15 6.67
N VAL A 220 14.21 -7.58 6.23
CA VAL A 220 14.17 -6.39 5.37
C VAL A 220 13.47 -5.25 6.11
N GLY A 221 14.20 -4.16 6.34
CA GLY A 221 13.64 -2.95 6.94
C GLY A 221 12.53 -2.34 6.07
N LEU A 222 11.43 -1.95 6.70
CA LEU A 222 10.33 -1.25 6.04
C LEU A 222 10.64 0.25 5.94
N PRO A 223 10.62 0.85 4.73
CA PRO A 223 10.83 2.28 4.59
C PRO A 223 9.55 3.04 4.94
N LYS A 224 9.68 4.12 5.71
CA LYS A 224 8.60 5.09 5.91
C LYS A 224 8.31 5.80 4.58
N GLN A 225 7.04 5.82 4.16
CA GLN A 225 6.60 6.39 2.89
C GLN A 225 5.50 7.46 3.03
N ARG A 226 5.02 7.68 4.26
CA ARG A 226 4.11 8.77 4.64
C ARG A 226 4.30 9.16 6.10
N PRO A 227 3.85 10.35 6.55
CA PRO A 227 4.06 10.82 7.92
C PRO A 227 3.37 9.95 8.98
N GLU A 228 2.11 9.58 8.73
CA GLU A 228 1.21 8.85 9.63
C GLU A 228 0.68 7.60 8.92
N PRO A 229 0.18 6.57 9.65
CA PRO A 229 -0.49 5.43 9.04
C PRO A 229 -1.62 5.81 8.07
N THR A 230 -2.01 4.86 7.21
CA THR A 230 -3.09 5.10 6.24
C THR A 230 -4.41 5.42 6.93
N LEU A 231 -4.74 4.64 7.95
CA LEU A 231 -5.94 4.78 8.77
C LEU A 231 -5.54 5.19 10.18
N THR A 232 -6.31 6.07 10.82
CA THR A 232 -6.13 6.42 12.23
C THR A 232 -6.50 5.25 13.14
N LEU A 233 -6.07 5.30 14.41
CA LEU A 233 -6.44 4.25 15.38
C LEU A 233 -7.96 4.06 15.51
N GLU A 234 -8.73 5.14 15.45
CA GLU A 234 -10.20 5.07 15.51
C GLU A 234 -10.79 4.48 14.23
N GLN A 235 -10.23 4.78 13.05
CA GLN A 235 -10.66 4.15 11.80
C GLN A 235 -10.37 2.64 11.78
N VAL A 236 -9.22 2.23 12.31
CA VAL A 236 -8.90 0.79 12.47
C VAL A 236 -9.89 0.15 13.48
N ARG A 237 -10.27 0.84 14.56
CA ARG A 237 -11.33 0.41 15.48
C ARG A 237 -12.64 0.15 14.75
N GLU A 238 -13.08 1.10 13.94
CA GLU A 238 -14.32 1.02 13.15
C GLU A 238 -14.31 -0.19 12.19
N LEU A 239 -13.17 -0.48 11.57
CA LEU A 239 -13.02 -1.67 10.74
C LEU A 239 -13.29 -2.96 11.51
N ALA A 240 -12.69 -3.15 12.69
CA ALA A 240 -12.93 -4.36 13.48
C ALA A 240 -14.39 -4.53 13.91
N LEU A 241 -15.11 -3.43 14.11
CA LEU A 241 -16.52 -3.43 14.50
C LEU A 241 -17.48 -3.55 13.31
N THR A 242 -16.97 -3.66 12.08
CA THR A 242 -17.77 -3.75 10.87
C THR A 242 -18.68 -5.00 10.91
N PRO A 243 -20.00 -4.84 10.75
CA PRO A 243 -20.91 -5.97 10.71
C PRO A 243 -20.58 -6.96 9.59
N GLY A 244 -20.69 -8.26 9.90
CA GLY A 244 -20.45 -9.33 8.92
C GLY A 244 -19.01 -9.79 8.81
N LEU A 245 -18.09 -9.35 9.68
CA LEU A 245 -16.73 -9.90 9.75
C LEU A 245 -16.64 -11.24 10.49
N ALA A 246 -17.56 -11.51 11.41
CA ALA A 246 -17.68 -12.83 12.04
C ALA A 246 -18.09 -13.89 11.02
N PHE A 247 -17.59 -15.13 11.17
CA PHE A 247 -17.92 -16.26 10.32
C PHE A 247 -18.11 -17.55 11.09
#